data_AF-A0A7W0TYD6-F1
#
_entry.id   AF-A0A7W0TYD6-F1
#
_cell.length_a   1.000
_cell.length_b   1.000
_cell.length_c   1.000
_cell.angle_alpha   90.00
_cell.angle_beta   90.00
_cell.angle_gamma   90.00
#
_symmetry.space_group_name_H-M   'P 1'
#
loop_
_entity.id
_entity.type
_entity.pdbx_description
1 polymer ?
#
loop_
_entity_poly.entity_id
_entity_poly.type
_entity_poly.pdbx_seq_one_letter_code
_entity_poly.pdbx_strand_id
1 'polypeptide(L)' 'MLTERPGVRIGLGALLVLLGTVWALQGIGVFPGESFMNDQGEWIAIGAAAVVLGAWLAATGLRARG' A
#
# COMPACT_ATOMS: atom_id res chain seq x y z
N MET A 1 -19.88 7.20 2.75
CA MET A 1 -20.78 6.05 3.03
C MET A 1 -20.14 4.66 2.81
N LEU A 2 -19.17 4.46 1.89
CA LEU A 2 -18.58 3.11 1.63
C LEU A 2 -17.51 2.67 2.66
N THR A 3 -16.76 3.61 3.24
CA THR A 3 -15.73 3.36 4.27
C THR A 3 -16.30 2.98 5.64
N GLU A 4 -17.62 3.05 5.84
CA GLU A 4 -18.28 2.60 7.08
C GLU A 4 -18.22 1.08 7.24
N ARG A 5 -18.15 0.34 6.12
CA ARG A 5 -18.18 -1.12 6.11
C ARG A 5 -16.80 -1.67 6.47
N PRO A 6 -16.67 -2.48 7.54
CA PRO A 6 -15.38 -3.04 7.97
C PRO A 6 -14.67 -3.81 6.85
N GLY A 7 -15.42 -4.55 6.02
CA GLY A 7 -14.87 -5.27 4.87
C GLY A 7 -14.24 -4.36 3.81
N VAL A 8 -14.78 -3.15 3.59
CA VAL A 8 -14.24 -2.19 2.63
C VAL A 8 -12.90 -1.64 3.12
N ARG A 9 -12.78 -1.34 4.42
CA ARG A 9 -11.50 -0.89 5.02
C ARG A 9 -10.43 -1.96 4.89
N ILE A 10 -10.77 -3.22 5.14
CA ILE A 10 -9.84 -4.36 4.99
C ILE A 10 -9.40 -4.48 3.53
N GLY A 11 -10.35 -4.49 2.59
CA GLY A 11 -10.04 -4.62 1.16
C GLY A 11 -9.16 -3.47 0.63
N LEU A 12 -9.53 -2.22 0.94
CA LEU A 12 -8.75 -1.05 0.53
C LEU A 12 -7.37 -1.03 1.19
N GLY A 13 -7.29 -1.37 2.48
CA GLY A 13 -6.02 -1.42 3.20
C GLY A 13 -5.08 -2.48 2.63
N ALA A 14 -5.58 -3.69 2.36
CA ALA A 14 -4.81 -4.76 1.72
C ALA A 14 -4.33 -4.37 0.32
N LEU A 15 -5.19 -3.74 -0.49
CA LEU A 15 -4.80 -3.24 -1.81
C LEU A 15 -3.69 -2.18 -1.71
N LEU A 16 -3.82 -1.24 -0.77
CA LEU A 16 -2.82 -0.19 -0.57
C LEU A 16 -1.47 -0.76 -0.12
N VAL A 17 -1.47 -1.81 0.72
CA VAL A 17 -0.25 -2.53 1.10
C VAL A 17 0.41 -3.18 -0.11
N LEU A 18 -0.35 -3.86 -0.96
CA LEU A 18 0.19 -4.52 -2.15
C LEU A 18 0.80 -3.48 -3.11
N LEU A 19 0.06 -2.42 -3.43
CA LEU A 19 0.53 -1.38 -4.34
C LEU A 19 1.74 -0.62 -3.78
N GLY A 20 1.69 -0.25 -2.49
CA GLY A 20 2.81 0.41 -1.81
C GLY A 20 4.08 -0.45 -1.80
N THR A 21 3.92 -1.77 -1.63
CA THR A 21 5.05 -2.72 -1.71
C THR A 21 5.64 -2.74 -3.11
N VAL A 22 4.80 -2.79 -4.15
CA VAL A 22 5.27 -2.75 -5.55
C VAL A 22 6.04 -1.46 -5.83
N TRP A 23 5.51 -0.30 -5.42
CA TRP A 23 6.18 0.98 -5.63
C TRP A 23 7.51 1.09 -4.88
N ALA A 24 7.57 0.61 -3.63
CA ALA A 24 8.80 0.59 -2.87
C ALA A 24 9.86 -0.31 -3.53
N LEU A 25 9.47 -1.49 -4.00
CA LEU A 25 10.36 -2.41 -4.71
C LEU A 25 10.81 -1.85 -6.07
N GLN A 26 9.96 -1.11 -6.79
CA GLN A 26 10.36 -0.38 -7.99
C GLN A 26 11.41 0.68 -7.68
N GLY A 27 11.20 1.50 -6.64
CA GLY A 27 12.17 2.52 -6.24
C GLY A 27 13.55 1.96 -5.85
N ILE A 28 13.60 0.71 -5.34
CA ILE A 28 14.86 0.01 -5.01
C ILE A 28 15.52 -0.63 -6.25
N GLY A 29 14.83 -0.70 -7.39
CA GLY A 29 15.36 -1.31 -8.62
C GLY A 29 15.17 -2.82 -8.72
N VAL A 30 14.19 -3.38 -8.00
CA VAL A 30 13.95 -4.84 -8.00
C VAL A 30 13.36 -5.33 -9.33
N PHE A 31 12.60 -4.50 -10.03
CA PHE A 31 11.92 -4.89 -11.27
C PHE A 31 12.74 -4.50 -12.51
N PRO A 32 12.95 -5.44 -13.46
CA PRO A 32 13.62 -5.13 -14.71
C PRO A 32 12.74 -4.29 -15.64
N GLY A 33 13.35 -3.38 -16.39
CA GLY A 33 12.70 -2.56 -17.43
C GLY A 33 12.78 -1.06 -17.18
N GLU A 34 12.47 -0.28 -18.22
CA GLU A 34 12.35 1.17 -18.11
C GLU A 34 10.96 1.54 -17.62
N SER A 35 10.86 1.86 -16.33
CA SER A 35 9.66 2.46 -15.73
C SER A 35 10.04 3.81 -15.18
N PHE A 36 9.10 4.76 -15.24
CA PHE A 36 9.23 6.05 -14.56
C PHE A 36 9.49 5.92 -13.04
N MET A 37 9.22 4.75 -12.46
CA MET A 37 9.27 4.53 -11.01
C MET A 37 10.53 3.77 -10.57
N ASN A 38 11.29 3.22 -11.52
CA ASN A 38 12.46 2.40 -11.20
C ASN A 38 13.65 3.25 -10.78
N ASP A 39 14.41 2.74 -9.81
CA ASP A 39 15.68 3.32 -9.32
C ASP A 39 15.56 4.77 -8.82
N GLN A 40 14.37 5.15 -8.33
CA GLN A 40 14.06 6.46 -7.81
C GLN A 40 13.67 6.39 -6.32
N GLY A 41 14.44 7.09 -5.48
CA GLY A 41 14.28 7.09 -4.03
C GLY A 41 12.92 7.61 -3.56
N GLU A 42 12.28 8.47 -4.34
CA GLU A 42 10.94 9.00 -4.11
C GLU A 42 9.91 7.88 -3.99
N TRP A 43 10.00 6.86 -4.85
CA TRP A 43 9.06 5.74 -4.86
C TRP A 43 9.27 4.78 -3.70
N ILE A 44 10.47 4.71 -3.13
CA ILE A 44 10.73 4.01 -1.87
C ILE A 44 9.91 4.65 -0.74
N ALA A 45 9.99 5.98 -0.61
CA ALA A 45 9.29 6.72 0.43
C ALA A 45 7.76 6.66 0.25
N ILE A 46 7.27 6.90 -0.96
CA ILE A 46 5.84 6.83 -1.29
C ILE A 46 5.29 5.42 -1.05
N GLY A 47 6.02 4.40 -1.51
CA GLY A 47 5.66 3.00 -1.33
C GLY A 47 5.60 2.60 0.14
N ALA A 48 6.62 2.94 0.93
CA ALA A 48 6.64 2.66 2.35
C ALA A 48 5.49 3.35 3.11
N ALA A 49 5.20 4.62 2.79
CA ALA A 49 4.07 5.33 3.37
C ALA A 49 2.73 4.67 3.02
N ALA A 50 2.54 4.24 1.77
CA ALA A 50 1.36 3.52 1.34
C ALA A 50 1.20 2.17 2.07
N VAL A 51 2.29 1.43 2.30
CA VAL A 51 2.25 0.18 3.10
C VAL A 51 1.78 0.46 4.53
N VAL A 52 2.35 1.47 5.19
CA VAL A 52 1.99 1.81 6.58
C VAL A 52 0.52 2.24 6.68
N LEU A 53 0.06 3.12 5.79
CA LEU A 53 -1.32 3.59 5.77
C LEU A 53 -2.31 2.45 5.44
N GLY A 54 -1.92 1.56 4.52
CA GLY A 54 -2.73 0.41 4.13
C GLY A 54 -2.89 -0.58 5.28
N ALA A 55 -1.79 -0.89 5.96
CA ALA A 55 -1.80 -1.77 7.13
C ALA A 55 -2.64 -1.18 8.27
N TRP A 56 -2.52 0.12 8.52
CA TRP A 56 -3.34 0.83 9.50
C TRP A 56 -4.84 0.75 9.15
N LEU A 57 -5.21 1.02 7.90
CA LEU A 57 -6.59 0.96 7.44
C LEU A 57 -7.16 -0.46 7.54
N ALA A 58 -6.40 -1.48 7.13
CA ALA A 58 -6.82 -2.87 7.25
C ALA A 58 -6.99 -3.28 8.72
N ALA A 59 -6.07 -2.87 9.60
CA ALA A 59 -6.12 -3.18 11.01
C ALA A 59 -7.30 -2.52 11.73
N THR A 60 -7.68 -1.29 11.37
CA THR A 60 -8.90 -0.65 11.91
C THR A 60 -10.17 -1.35 11.42
N GLY A 61 -10.20 -1.83 10.17
CA GLY A 61 -11.29 -2.64 9.64
C GLY A 61 -11.43 -3.99 10.34
N LEU A 62 -10.33 -4.67 10.65
CA LEU A 62 -10.33 -5.93 11.40
C LEU A 62 -10.84 -5.74 12.83
N ARG A 63 -10.40 -4.69 13.52
CA ARG A 63 -10.87 -4.36 14.89
C ARG A 63 -12.37 -4.06 14.94
N ALA A 64 -12.95 -3.53 13.87
CA ALA A 64 -14.38 -3.26 13.79
C ALA A 64 -15.24 -4.50 13.48
N ARG A 65 -14.62 -5.67 13.20
CA ARG A 65 -15.33 -6.95 12.98
C ARG A 65 -15.33 -7.87 14.20
N GLY A 66 -14.37 -7.70 15.11
CA GLY A 66 -14.22 -8.53 16.31
C GLY A 66 -14.81 -7.87 17.54
#